data_AF-A0A7S2BBU1-F1
#
_entry.id   AF-A0A7S2BBU1-F1
#
_cell.length_a   1.000
_cell.length_b   1.000
_cell.length_c   1.000
_cell.angle_alpha   90.00
_cell.angle_beta   90.00
_cell.angle_gamma   90.00
#
_symmetry.space_group_name_H-M   'P 1'
#
loop_
_entity.id
_entity.type
_entity.pdbx_description
1 polymer ?
#
loop_
_entity_poly.entity_id
_entity_poly.type
_entity_poly.pdbx_seq_one_letter_code
_entity_poly.pdbx_strand_id
1 'polypeptide(L)'
;DYRGFWYSPGPRHLVLAERGTTPSDSDDWLRDACLAAGSGLAAISGRARTSRAALRQQVQNHDCGRVTLTGHSLGGSVAAFNSCMAARDLQVDTAHVFNPGGLPDLTRYLSCMLAASDIVVHRISGDPVSVAFLPFRQRQYARRCGHEDIDSHRLVHFL
;
A
#
# COMPACT_ATOMS: atom_id res chain seq x y z
N ASP A 1 17.67 -3.60 1.25
CA ASP A 1 16.76 -2.74 0.49
C ASP A 1 15.31 -3.09 0.86
N TYR A 2 14.44 -2.11 1.04
CA TYR A 2 13.06 -2.30 1.56
C TYR A 2 12.03 -2.62 0.47
N ARG A 3 12.49 -3.00 -0.72
CA ARG A 3 11.67 -3.14 -1.92
C ARG A 3 12.21 -4.21 -2.83
N GLY A 4 11.30 -4.86 -3.55
CA GLY A 4 11.60 -5.79 -4.62
C GLY A 4 10.91 -5.35 -5.91
N PHE A 5 11.57 -5.53 -7.04
CA PHE A 5 10.99 -5.32 -8.35
C PHE A 5 10.95 -6.66 -9.09
N TRP A 6 9.85 -6.89 -9.79
CA TRP A 6 9.72 -8.00 -10.72
C TRP A 6 9.15 -7.48 -12.03
N TYR A 7 9.82 -7.75 -13.14
CA TYR A 7 9.38 -7.34 -14.47
C TYR A 7 9.12 -8.57 -15.33
N SER A 8 7.99 -8.58 -16.02
CA SER A 8 7.63 -9.59 -17.00
C SER A 8 7.59 -8.98 -18.41
N PRO A 9 8.51 -9.37 -19.31
CA PRO A 9 8.63 -8.75 -20.64
C PRO A 9 7.41 -8.97 -21.53
N GLY A 10 6.83 -10.18 -21.53
CA GLY A 10 5.69 -10.52 -22.38
C GLY A 10 4.48 -9.60 -22.15
N PRO A 11 3.93 -9.52 -20.93
CA PRO A 11 2.84 -8.61 -20.60
C PRO A 11 3.32 -7.16 -20.35
N ARG A 12 4.63 -6.88 -20.45
CA ARG A 12 5.26 -5.59 -20.14
C ARG A 12 4.83 -5.06 -18.76
N HIS A 13 4.83 -5.96 -17.78
CA HIS A 13 4.26 -5.72 -16.45
C HIS A 13 5.35 -5.62 -15.40
N LEU A 14 5.40 -4.48 -14.71
CA LEU A 14 6.27 -4.25 -13.56
C LEU A 14 5.47 -4.37 -12.25
N VAL A 15 6.00 -5.15 -11.32
CA VAL A 15 5.49 -5.26 -9.96
C VAL A 15 6.53 -4.67 -9.02
N LEU A 16 6.11 -3.71 -8.19
CA LEU A 16 6.89 -3.21 -7.06
C LEU A 16 6.28 -3.75 -5.76
N ALA A 17 7.06 -4.53 -5.04
CA ALA A 17 6.75 -5.01 -3.71
C ALA A 17 7.47 -4.16 -2.65
N GLU A 18 6.70 -3.44 -1.83
CA GLU A 18 7.17 -2.74 -0.66
C GLU A 18 7.21 -3.68 0.54
N ARG A 19 8.39 -3.84 1.13
CA ARG A 19 8.57 -4.68 2.32
C ARG A 19 7.94 -4.01 3.54
N GLY A 20 7.37 -4.79 4.45
CA GLY A 20 7.04 -4.29 5.78
C GLY A 20 8.30 -3.97 6.61
N THR A 21 8.13 -3.90 7.91
CA THR A 21 9.23 -3.74 8.86
C THR A 21 9.98 -5.03 9.12
N THR A 22 11.22 -4.90 9.60
CA THR A 22 12.04 -6.03 10.00
C THR A 22 12.01 -6.18 11.52
N PRO A 23 11.61 -7.34 12.09
CA PRO A 23 11.50 -7.51 13.54
C PRO A 23 12.81 -7.31 14.31
N SER A 24 13.95 -7.50 13.65
CA SER A 24 15.29 -7.37 14.23
C SER A 24 15.86 -5.94 14.14
N ASP A 25 15.11 -4.99 13.59
CA ASP A 25 15.51 -3.59 13.49
C ASP A 25 14.65 -2.75 14.43
N SER A 26 15.24 -2.31 15.53
CA SER A 26 14.57 -1.54 16.58
C SER A 26 14.12 -0.15 16.08
N ASP A 27 14.78 0.41 15.08
CA ASP A 27 14.40 1.69 14.48
C ASP A 27 13.15 1.54 13.59
N ASP A 28 12.98 0.38 12.95
CA ASP A 28 11.78 0.01 12.20
C ASP A 28 10.57 -0.13 13.12
N TRP A 29 10.74 -0.77 14.28
CA TRP A 29 9.67 -0.89 15.30
C TRP A 29 9.25 0.46 15.87
N LEU A 30 10.20 1.35 16.18
CA LEU A 30 9.90 2.69 16.70
C LEU A 30 9.16 3.53 15.64
N ARG A 31 9.55 3.42 14.36
CA ARG A 31 8.81 4.05 13.26
C ARG A 31 7.41 3.49 13.13
N ASP A 32 7.22 2.18 13.22
CA ASP A 32 5.90 1.53 13.18
C ASP A 32 5.00 1.95 14.35
N ALA A 33 5.55 2.08 15.55
CA ALA A 33 4.84 2.60 16.71
C ALA A 33 4.41 4.06 16.50
N CYS A 34 5.30 4.90 15.94
CA CYS A 34 4.99 6.28 15.59
C CYS A 34 3.96 6.39 14.44
N LEU A 35 3.96 5.44 13.51
CA LEU A 35 2.99 5.32 12.42
C LEU A 35 1.61 4.92 12.94
N ALA A 36 1.56 3.95 13.84
CA ALA A 36 0.35 3.55 14.55
C ALA A 36 -0.19 4.67 15.46
N ALA A 37 0.70 5.49 16.06
CA ALA A 37 0.36 6.62 16.92
C ALA A 37 0.06 7.95 16.18
N GLY A 38 -0.05 7.93 14.84
CA GLY A 38 -0.41 9.11 14.04
C GLY A 38 0.71 10.14 13.81
N SER A 39 1.92 9.90 14.33
CA SER A 39 3.10 10.77 14.17
C SER A 39 3.97 10.41 12.96
N GLY A 40 3.71 9.28 12.27
CA GLY A 40 4.57 8.70 11.23
C GLY A 40 4.48 9.31 9.82
N LEU A 41 3.94 10.52 9.67
CA LEU A 41 3.69 11.19 8.39
C LEU A 41 4.97 11.51 7.61
N ALA A 42 6.02 11.94 8.31
CA ALA A 42 7.33 12.21 7.71
C ALA A 42 8.01 10.91 7.23
N ALA A 43 7.83 9.81 7.98
CA ALA A 43 8.41 8.51 7.68
C ALA A 43 7.78 7.86 6.44
N ILE A 44 6.44 7.82 6.34
CA ILE A 44 5.77 7.33 5.12
C ILE A 44 6.12 8.21 3.93
N SER A 45 6.07 9.54 4.07
CA SER A 45 6.28 10.43 2.91
C SER A 45 7.72 10.39 2.37
N GLY A 46 8.73 10.28 3.25
CA GLY A 46 10.12 10.09 2.84
C GLY A 46 10.32 8.76 2.12
N ARG A 47 9.87 7.65 2.74
CA ARG A 47 9.97 6.31 2.16
C ARG A 47 9.22 6.19 0.83
N ALA A 48 8.01 6.73 0.76
CA ALA A 48 7.20 6.76 -0.46
C ALA A 48 7.87 7.57 -1.57
N ARG A 49 8.50 8.70 -1.25
CA ARG A 49 9.22 9.52 -2.24
C ARG A 49 10.39 8.74 -2.86
N THR A 50 11.20 8.08 -2.03
CA THR A 50 12.33 7.26 -2.51
C THR A 50 11.81 6.05 -3.32
N SER A 51 10.75 5.41 -2.86
CA SER A 51 10.08 4.32 -3.57
C SER A 51 9.59 4.76 -4.95
N ARG A 52 8.93 5.92 -5.06
CA ARG A 52 8.44 6.47 -6.33
C ARG A 52 9.56 6.83 -7.29
N ALA A 53 10.67 7.39 -6.78
CA ALA A 53 11.84 7.68 -7.61
C ALA A 53 12.42 6.40 -8.22
N ALA A 54 12.56 5.34 -7.40
CA ALA A 54 13.02 4.04 -7.88
C ALA A 54 12.04 3.42 -8.90
N LEU A 55 10.73 3.51 -8.63
CA LEU A 55 9.70 3.03 -9.56
C LEU A 55 9.77 3.74 -10.91
N ARG A 56 9.90 5.07 -10.92
CA ARG A 56 10.08 5.84 -12.17
C ARG A 56 11.29 5.37 -12.95
N GLN A 57 12.41 5.16 -12.28
CA GLN A 57 13.62 4.65 -12.92
C GLN A 57 13.39 3.26 -13.55
N GLN A 58 12.69 2.37 -12.85
CA GLN A 58 12.38 1.03 -13.38
C GLN A 58 11.40 1.09 -14.57
N VAL A 59 10.40 1.97 -14.53
CA VAL A 59 9.47 2.22 -15.66
C VAL A 59 10.17 2.91 -16.85
N GLN A 60 11.29 3.59 -16.64
CA GLN A 60 12.10 4.13 -17.75
C GLN A 60 13.03 3.07 -18.34
N ASN A 61 13.60 2.21 -17.48
CA ASN A 61 14.49 1.13 -17.90
C ASN A 61 13.76 0.01 -18.64
N HIS A 62 12.48 -0.17 -18.33
CA HIS A 62 11.61 -1.17 -18.92
C HIS A 62 10.49 -0.45 -19.65
N ASP A 63 10.22 -0.80 -20.90
CA ASP A 63 9.07 -0.27 -21.65
C ASP A 63 7.75 -0.81 -21.07
N CYS A 64 7.36 -0.36 -19.87
CA CYS A 64 6.27 -0.91 -19.09
C CYS A 64 4.92 -0.46 -19.67
N GLY A 65 4.04 -1.43 -19.95
CA GLY A 65 2.63 -1.19 -20.27
C GLY A 65 1.72 -1.27 -19.04
N ARG A 66 2.19 -1.88 -17.95
CA ARG A 66 1.43 -2.07 -16.71
C ARG A 66 2.32 -1.98 -15.48
N VAL A 67 1.82 -1.37 -14.41
CA VAL A 67 2.45 -1.28 -13.08
C VAL A 67 1.49 -1.73 -11.99
N THR A 68 1.94 -2.68 -11.17
CA THR A 68 1.25 -3.08 -9.94
C THR A 68 2.10 -2.81 -8.71
N LEU A 69 1.49 -2.22 -7.68
CA LEU A 69 2.12 -2.06 -6.37
C LEU A 69 1.59 -3.10 -5.40
N THR A 70 2.45 -3.57 -4.50
CA THR A 70 2.03 -4.46 -3.43
C THR A 70 2.88 -4.27 -2.19
N GLY A 71 2.37 -4.70 -1.04
CA GLY A 71 3.12 -4.68 0.22
C GLY A 71 2.28 -5.12 1.40
N HIS A 72 2.95 -5.48 2.50
CA HIS A 72 2.32 -5.87 3.76
C HIS A 72 2.63 -4.86 4.89
N SER A 73 1.70 -4.67 5.83
CA SER A 73 1.89 -3.77 6.99
C SER A 73 2.30 -2.35 6.52
N LEU A 74 3.41 -1.80 7.01
CA LEU A 74 3.97 -0.53 6.54
C LEU A 74 4.23 -0.51 5.03
N GLY A 75 4.71 -1.62 4.46
CA GLY A 75 4.92 -1.73 3.02
C GLY A 75 3.61 -1.58 2.25
N GLY A 76 2.51 -2.12 2.79
CA GLY A 76 1.18 -1.95 2.25
C GLY A 76 0.72 -0.49 2.29
N SER A 77 0.97 0.22 3.40
CA SER A 77 0.65 1.65 3.52
C SER A 77 1.45 2.51 2.53
N VAL A 78 2.73 2.20 2.31
CA VAL A 78 3.58 2.90 1.33
C VAL A 78 3.13 2.62 -0.09
N ALA A 79 2.80 1.37 -0.42
CA ALA A 79 2.27 0.99 -1.72
C ALA A 79 0.95 1.71 -2.02
N ALA A 80 0.00 1.68 -1.08
CA ALA A 80 -1.27 2.39 -1.20
C ALA A 80 -1.05 3.91 -1.38
N PHE A 81 -0.19 4.51 -0.56
CA PHE A 81 0.14 5.94 -0.68
C PHE A 81 0.73 6.30 -2.04
N ASN A 82 1.63 5.46 -2.58
CA ASN A 82 2.20 5.68 -3.90
C ASN A 82 1.19 5.52 -5.03
N SER A 83 0.24 4.60 -4.91
CA SER A 83 -0.87 4.47 -5.86
C SER A 83 -1.78 5.71 -5.83
N CYS A 84 -2.13 6.23 -4.65
CA CYS A 84 -2.97 7.43 -4.54
C CYS A 84 -2.30 8.69 -5.10
N MET A 85 -0.97 8.77 -4.97
CA MET A 85 -0.18 9.95 -5.32
C MET A 85 0.58 9.79 -6.64
N ALA A 86 0.31 8.72 -7.39
CA ALA A 86 0.87 8.49 -8.71
C ALA A 86 0.46 9.66 -9.61
N ALA A 87 1.45 10.41 -10.10
CA ALA A 87 1.20 11.50 -11.04
C ALA A 87 0.97 10.94 -12.45
N ARG A 88 0.45 11.77 -13.38
CA ARG A 88 0.13 11.36 -14.75
C ARG A 88 1.30 10.71 -15.51
N ASP A 89 2.54 11.01 -15.11
CA ASP A 89 3.78 10.49 -15.70
C ASP A 89 4.14 9.06 -15.24
N LEU A 90 3.47 8.54 -14.21
CA LEU A 90 3.71 7.21 -13.67
C LEU A 90 2.38 6.54 -13.37
N GLN A 91 1.71 6.04 -14.41
CA GLN A 91 0.43 5.39 -14.25
C GLN A 91 0.59 4.06 -13.51
N VAL A 92 0.04 3.99 -12.30
CA VAL A 92 -0.10 2.75 -11.55
C VAL A 92 -1.48 2.19 -11.86
N ASP A 93 -1.56 0.97 -12.38
CA ASP A 93 -2.83 0.35 -12.74
C ASP A 93 -3.57 -0.17 -11.51
N THR A 94 -2.84 -0.92 -10.68
CA THR A 94 -3.43 -1.69 -9.57
C THR A 94 -2.53 -1.67 -8.35
N ALA A 95 -3.12 -1.78 -7.17
CA ALA A 95 -2.40 -2.00 -5.93
C ALA A 95 -3.04 -3.12 -5.12
N HIS A 96 -2.26 -4.08 -4.67
CA HIS A 96 -2.69 -5.15 -3.77
C HIS A 96 -1.96 -5.03 -2.45
N VAL A 97 -2.63 -4.52 -1.43
CA VAL A 97 -1.99 -4.23 -0.14
C VAL A 97 -2.55 -5.15 0.93
N PHE A 98 -1.68 -5.69 1.79
CA PHE A 98 -2.02 -6.74 2.75
C PHE A 98 -1.87 -6.23 4.17
N ASN A 99 -2.93 -6.30 4.97
CA ASN A 99 -3.01 -5.75 6.33
C ASN A 99 -2.27 -4.41 6.46
N PRO A 100 -2.54 -3.42 5.57
CA PRO A 100 -1.80 -2.18 5.62
C PRO A 100 -2.08 -1.47 6.94
N GLY A 101 -1.03 -0.88 7.52
CA GLY A 101 -1.18 0.02 8.64
C GLY A 101 -2.00 1.26 8.24
N GLY A 102 -2.50 1.99 9.24
CA GLY A 102 -3.33 3.17 9.01
C GLY A 102 -2.64 4.28 8.25
N LEU A 103 -3.44 4.98 7.43
CA LEU A 103 -3.04 6.29 6.92
C LEU A 103 -3.51 7.35 7.92
N PRO A 104 -2.61 8.17 8.47
CA PRO A 104 -2.91 9.05 9.61
C PRO A 104 -3.72 10.32 9.26
N ASP A 105 -4.10 10.55 8.01
CA ASP A 105 -4.68 11.83 7.55
C ASP A 105 -5.94 11.64 6.71
N LEU A 106 -7.07 12.16 7.20
CA LEU A 106 -8.38 12.18 6.54
C LEU A 106 -8.33 12.89 5.17
N THR A 107 -7.46 13.88 4.99
CA THR A 107 -7.29 14.61 3.72
C THR A 107 -6.66 13.72 2.65
N ARG A 108 -5.69 12.90 3.05
CA ARG A 108 -5.09 11.86 2.19
C ARG A 108 -6.01 10.67 1.99
N TYR A 109 -6.82 10.36 2.99
CA TYR A 109 -7.91 9.40 2.89
C TYR A 109 -8.89 9.77 1.77
N LEU A 110 -9.26 11.04 1.68
CA LEU A 110 -10.07 11.59 0.59
C LEU A 110 -9.33 11.63 -0.75
N SER A 111 -8.03 11.98 -0.74
CA SER A 111 -7.19 11.96 -1.95
C SER A 111 -7.04 10.54 -2.51
N CYS A 112 -7.04 9.55 -1.62
CA CYS A 112 -7.04 8.14 -1.97
C CYS A 112 -8.35 7.71 -2.65
N MET A 113 -9.51 8.28 -2.31
CA MET A 113 -10.75 8.04 -3.09
C MET A 113 -10.70 8.59 -4.53
N LEU A 114 -9.75 9.49 -4.81
CA LEU A 114 -9.52 10.04 -6.15
C LEU A 114 -8.36 9.35 -6.88
N ALA A 115 -7.83 8.26 -6.33
CA ALA A 115 -6.77 7.48 -6.97
C ALA A 115 -7.25 6.94 -8.32
N ALA A 116 -6.43 7.12 -9.37
CA ALA A 116 -6.71 6.54 -10.69
C ALA A 116 -6.46 5.01 -10.71
N SER A 117 -5.72 4.50 -9.75
CA SER A 117 -5.38 3.08 -9.61
C SER A 117 -6.50 2.29 -8.92
N ASP A 118 -6.73 1.04 -9.35
CA ASP A 118 -7.58 0.10 -8.61
C ASP A 118 -6.81 -0.43 -7.39
N ILE A 119 -7.19 0.02 -6.20
CA ILE A 119 -6.55 -0.36 -4.94
C ILE A 119 -7.42 -1.42 -4.25
N VAL A 120 -6.84 -2.59 -4.02
CA VAL A 120 -7.45 -3.72 -3.32
C VAL A 120 -6.72 -3.95 -2.01
N VAL A 121 -7.46 -3.87 -0.90
CA VAL A 121 -6.94 -4.06 0.45
C VAL A 121 -7.32 -5.45 0.93
N HIS A 122 -6.32 -6.28 1.20
CA HIS A 122 -6.46 -7.63 1.71
C HIS A 122 -6.28 -7.63 3.23
N ARG A 123 -7.28 -8.07 4.00
CA ARG A 123 -7.24 -8.10 5.47
C ARG A 123 -7.47 -9.49 6.02
N ILE A 124 -6.72 -9.86 7.05
CA ILE A 124 -7.00 -11.06 7.83
C ILE A 124 -7.84 -10.65 9.03
N SER A 125 -9.00 -11.31 9.20
CA SER A 125 -9.87 -11.08 10.35
C SER A 125 -9.15 -11.40 11.67
N GLY A 126 -9.25 -10.48 12.63
CA GLY A 126 -8.55 -10.57 13.92
C GLY A 126 -7.05 -10.25 13.86
N ASP A 127 -6.54 -9.70 12.76
CA ASP A 127 -5.16 -9.20 12.69
C ASP A 127 -5.03 -7.85 13.43
N PRO A 128 -4.16 -7.74 14.45
CA PRO A 128 -3.98 -6.51 15.22
C PRO A 128 -3.33 -5.37 14.43
N VAL A 129 -2.79 -5.61 13.23
CA VAL A 129 -2.27 -4.56 12.33
C VAL A 129 -3.39 -3.94 11.50
N SER A 130 -4.54 -4.62 11.36
CA SER A 130 -5.69 -4.19 10.56
C SER A 130 -6.59 -3.15 11.24
N VAL A 131 -6.08 -2.37 12.20
CA VAL A 131 -6.91 -1.45 13.02
C VAL A 131 -7.41 -0.23 12.25
N ALA A 132 -6.74 0.14 11.17
CA ALA A 132 -7.03 1.37 10.47
C ALA A 132 -7.69 1.15 9.12
N PHE A 133 -8.69 1.98 8.82
CA PHE A 133 -9.55 1.88 7.65
C PHE A 133 -8.86 2.45 6.40
N LEU A 134 -9.20 1.92 5.22
CA LEU A 134 -8.86 2.49 3.91
C LEU A 134 -10.11 2.44 3.03
N PRO A 135 -10.46 3.49 2.25
CA PRO A 135 -11.77 3.61 1.57
C PRO A 135 -11.80 2.85 0.24
N PHE A 136 -11.14 1.70 0.21
CA PHE A 136 -10.87 0.94 -1.00
C PHE A 136 -11.63 -0.37 -0.97
N ARG A 137 -11.63 -1.07 -2.11
CA ARG A 137 -12.19 -2.41 -2.18
C ARG A 137 -11.47 -3.31 -1.19
N GLN A 138 -12.21 -3.90 -0.24
CA GLN A 138 -11.62 -4.77 0.76
C GLN A 138 -11.91 -6.24 0.46
N ARG A 139 -10.92 -7.07 0.74
CA ARG A 139 -11.04 -8.53 0.74
C ARG A 139 -10.70 -8.99 2.14
N GLN A 140 -11.67 -9.56 2.84
CA GLN A 140 -11.46 -10.05 4.19
C GLN A 140 -11.29 -11.57 4.15
N TYR A 141 -10.28 -12.06 4.86
CA TYR A 141 -9.96 -13.48 4.95
C TYR A 141 -10.12 -13.91 6.40
N ALA A 142 -10.88 -14.96 6.67
CA ALA A 142 -10.83 -15.58 7.99
C ALA A 142 -9.53 -16.40 8.09
N ARG A 143 -8.93 -16.50 9.30
CA ARG A 143 -7.72 -17.32 9.48
C ARG A 143 -7.95 -18.82 9.19
N ARG A 144 -9.21 -19.28 9.21
CA ARG A 144 -9.60 -20.69 9.07
C ARG A 144 -10.54 -20.97 7.89
N CYS A 145 -11.36 -20.00 7.51
CA CYS A 145 -12.26 -20.08 6.36
C CYS A 145 -11.73 -19.11 5.30
N GLY A 146 -11.94 -19.41 4.02
CA GLY A 146 -11.32 -18.68 2.90
C GLY A 146 -11.70 -17.20 2.78
N HIS A 147 -11.75 -16.75 1.53
CA HIS A 147 -12.01 -15.36 1.17
C HIS A 147 -13.50 -14.97 1.31
N GLU A 148 -13.76 -13.81 1.90
CA GLU A 148 -15.04 -13.11 1.93
C GLU A 148 -14.87 -11.71 1.30
N ASP A 149 -15.66 -11.39 0.27
CA ASP A 149 -15.66 -10.06 -0.36
C ASP A 149 -16.46 -9.08 0.49
N ILE A 150 -15.82 -7.98 0.91
CA ILE A 150 -16.48 -6.90 1.64
C ILE A 150 -16.26 -5.60 0.90
N ASP A 151 -17.34 -5.05 0.35
CA ASP A 151 -17.29 -3.75 -0.28
C ASP A 151 -17.40 -2.63 0.77
N SER A 152 -16.27 -2.00 1.11
CA SER A 152 -16.19 -0.99 2.17
C SER A 152 -16.13 0.45 1.65
N HIS A 153 -16.76 0.76 0.51
CA HIS A 153 -16.89 2.16 0.07
C HIS A 153 -17.73 3.04 1.02
N ARG A 154 -18.36 2.44 2.05
CA ARG A 154 -19.20 3.13 3.03
C ARG A 154 -18.53 3.19 4.40
N LEU A 155 -18.25 4.40 4.87
CA LEU A 155 -17.84 4.76 6.24
C LEU A 155 -18.80 4.27 7.36
N VAL A 156 -19.91 3.62 7.00
CA VAL A 156 -21.09 3.41 7.84
C VAL A 156 -20.96 2.20 8.78
N HIS A 157 -19.99 1.29 8.53
CA HIS A 157 -19.90 0.04 9.29
C HIS A 157 -19.10 0.12 10.60
N PHE A 158 -18.67 1.30 11.04
CA PHE A 158 -17.78 1.45 12.21
C PHE A 158 -18.11 2.64 13.13
N LEU A 159 -19.36 3.12 13.13
CA LEU A 159 -19.90 3.89 14.25
C LEU A 159 -20.68 2.96 15.19
#